data_AF-A0A815IVM5-F1
#
_entry.id   AF-A0A815IVM5-F1
#
_cell.length_a   1.000
_cell.length_b   1.000
_cell.length_c   1.000
_cell.angle_alpha   90.00
_cell.angle_beta   90.00
_cell.angle_gamma   90.00
#
_symmetry.space_group_name_H-M   'P 1'
#
loop_
_entity.id
_entity.type
_entity.pdbx_description
1 polymer ?
#
loop_
_entity_poly.entity_id
_entity_poly.type
_entity_poly.pdbx_seq_one_letter_code
_entity_poly.pdbx_strand_id
1 'polypeptide(L)'
;VIYPSLVDVNSYALATVPLDTIYIANSSLPNAGLGAFAARSIARLSYFGPYGGFKHNNYIIANANGYAWTIDDKLHSMMYCIDASEPNNSNWLRFINCPNTLSQRNLVPLEYYEKVSKFQEQWQQSSILKQIIIRYYRFMQLKASHPINLLLVPTLDIEIVWQTHLLRPEIYQADCIRLFR
;
A
#
# COMPACT_ATOMS: atom_id res chain seq x y z
N VAL A 1 7.95 -30.75 11.59
CA VAL A 1 9.01 -29.74 11.38
C VAL A 1 9.07 -29.47 9.89
N ILE A 2 8.44 -28.40 9.43
CA ILE A 2 8.55 -27.99 8.02
C ILE A 2 9.84 -27.16 7.96
N TYR A 3 10.88 -27.72 7.34
CA TYR A 3 12.09 -26.97 7.02
C TYR A 3 11.71 -25.76 6.17
N PRO A 4 12.34 -24.58 6.35
CA PRO A 4 12.16 -23.52 5.38
C PRO A 4 12.64 -24.10 4.05
N SER A 5 11.72 -24.23 3.09
CA SER A 5 12.10 -24.41 1.70
C SER A 5 13.16 -23.37 1.41
N LEU A 6 14.27 -23.81 0.82
CA LEU A 6 15.37 -22.96 0.36
C LEU A 6 14.74 -21.71 -0.24
N VAL A 7 14.90 -20.58 0.45
CA VAL A 7 14.34 -19.31 0.00
C VAL A 7 14.95 -19.09 -1.37
N ASP A 8 14.11 -19.10 -2.40
CA ASP A 8 14.55 -18.75 -3.73
C ASP A 8 15.03 -17.31 -3.68
N VAL A 9 16.35 -17.15 -3.64
CA VAL A 9 17.04 -15.87 -3.53
C VAL A 9 16.73 -14.95 -4.71
N ASN A 10 16.16 -15.50 -5.79
CA ASN A 10 15.73 -14.77 -6.98
C ASN A 10 14.20 -14.60 -7.09
N SER A 11 13.46 -14.88 -6.00
CA SER A 11 11.99 -14.77 -6.05
C SER A 11 11.51 -13.35 -6.31
N TYR A 12 10.37 -13.23 -7.01
CA TYR A 12 9.71 -11.95 -7.25
C TYR A 12 9.43 -11.18 -5.95
N ALA A 13 9.03 -11.88 -4.88
CA ALA A 13 8.83 -11.27 -3.58
C ALA A 13 10.07 -10.55 -3.02
N LEU A 14 11.27 -11.12 -3.17
CA LEU A 14 12.52 -10.46 -2.77
C LEU A 14 12.89 -9.31 -3.71
N ALA A 15 12.65 -9.46 -5.02
CA ALA A 15 12.93 -8.43 -6.01
C ALA A 15 12.09 -7.15 -5.81
N THR A 16 10.94 -7.23 -5.16
CA THR A 16 10.06 -6.08 -4.87
C THR A 16 10.36 -5.35 -3.56
N VAL A 17 11.40 -5.75 -2.81
CA VAL A 17 11.75 -5.09 -1.55
C VAL A 17 12.28 -3.67 -1.83
N PRO A 18 11.77 -2.61 -1.17
CA PRO A 18 12.35 -1.28 -1.25
C PRO A 18 13.65 -1.23 -0.45
N LEU A 19 14.77 -1.64 -1.07
CA LEU A 19 16.06 -1.89 -0.43
C LEU A 19 16.68 -0.66 0.26
N ASP A 20 16.23 0.53 -0.12
CA ASP A 20 16.63 1.77 0.55
C ASP A 20 16.00 1.92 1.94
N THR A 21 14.89 1.22 2.21
CA THR A 21 14.04 1.40 3.38
C THR A 21 13.86 0.11 4.20
N ILE A 22 13.85 -1.05 3.54
CA ILE A 22 13.52 -2.34 4.11
C ILE A 22 14.61 -3.35 3.77
N TYR A 23 14.92 -4.23 4.71
CA TYR A 23 15.71 -5.44 4.47
C TYR A 23 14.99 -6.67 5.01
N ILE A 24 15.30 -7.84 4.45
CA ILE A 24 14.74 -9.13 4.86
C ILE A 24 15.80 -9.92 5.62
N ALA A 25 15.43 -10.43 6.79
CA ALA A 25 16.32 -11.22 7.65
C ALA A 25 15.54 -12.25 8.46
N ASN A 26 16.23 -13.13 9.19
CA ASN A 26 15.55 -14.06 10.10
C ASN A 26 14.80 -13.30 11.20
N SER A 27 13.54 -13.68 11.38
CA SER A 27 12.68 -13.16 12.43
C SER A 27 13.10 -13.70 13.79
N SER A 28 13.04 -12.85 14.81
CA SER A 28 13.21 -13.27 16.21
C SER A 28 11.95 -13.93 16.79
N LEU A 29 10.84 -13.92 16.06
CA LEU A 29 9.60 -14.56 16.50
C LEU A 29 9.70 -16.09 16.32
N PRO A 30 9.25 -16.88 17.31
CA PRO A 30 9.29 -18.34 17.22
C PRO A 30 8.57 -18.85 15.97
N ASN A 31 9.25 -19.69 15.18
CA ASN A 31 8.72 -20.33 13.96
C ASN A 31 8.24 -19.38 12.84
N ALA A 32 8.58 -18.10 12.90
CA ALA A 32 8.13 -17.13 11.89
C ALA A 32 8.97 -17.15 10.60
N GLY A 33 10.15 -17.77 10.61
CA GLY A 33 11.05 -17.77 9.45
C GLY A 33 11.63 -16.38 9.20
N LEU A 34 11.47 -15.84 8.00
CA LEU A 34 11.97 -14.51 7.62
C LEU A 34 11.04 -13.39 8.10
N GLY A 35 11.58 -12.18 8.21
CA GLY A 35 10.87 -10.96 8.56
C GLY A 35 11.36 -9.77 7.76
N ALA A 36 10.49 -8.77 7.58
CA ALA A 36 10.83 -7.47 7.04
C ALA A 36 11.21 -6.49 8.16
N PHE A 37 12.34 -5.80 7.99
CA PHE A 37 12.90 -4.89 8.99
C PHE A 37 13.20 -3.53 8.36
N ALA A 38 12.99 -2.46 9.14
CA ALA A 38 13.32 -1.12 8.71
C ALA A 38 14.84 -0.91 8.72
N ALA A 39 15.41 -0.54 7.58
CA ALA A 39 16.83 -0.18 7.44
C ALA A 39 17.12 1.24 7.97
N ARG A 40 16.09 2.08 8.05
CA ARG A 40 16.13 3.47 8.50
C ARG A 40 14.81 3.88 9.15
N SER A 41 14.76 5.09 9.69
CA SER A 41 13.51 5.65 10.22
C SER A 41 12.46 5.78 9.11
N ILE A 42 11.25 5.30 9.38
CA ILE A 42 10.10 5.39 8.50
C ILE A 42 9.13 6.39 9.11
N ALA A 43 8.72 7.38 8.33
CA ALA A 43 7.78 8.39 8.78
C ALA A 43 6.45 7.74 9.20
N ARG A 44 5.88 8.21 10.31
CA ARG A 44 4.53 7.79 10.73
C ARG A 44 3.53 8.12 9.61
N LEU A 45 2.56 7.23 9.39
CA LEU A 45 1.58 7.30 8.29
C LEU A 45 2.17 7.03 6.89
N SER A 46 3.33 6.39 6.80
CA SER A 46 3.79 5.80 5.53
C SER A 46 2.88 4.64 5.11
N TYR A 47 2.68 4.50 3.81
CA TYR A 47 1.86 3.46 3.21
C TYR A 47 2.73 2.47 2.44
N PHE A 48 2.45 1.18 2.60
CA PHE A 48 3.07 0.11 1.84
C PHE A 48 1.96 -0.75 1.24
N GLY A 49 2.04 -1.03 -0.05
CA GLY A 49 0.96 -1.74 -0.73
C GLY A 49 0.97 -1.59 -2.24
N PRO A 50 0.02 -2.27 -2.92
CA PRO A 50 -0.95 -3.21 -2.33
C PRO A 50 -0.32 -4.55 -1.89
N TYR A 51 -0.99 -5.31 -1.02
CA TYR A 51 -0.58 -6.69 -0.70
C TYR A 51 -0.72 -7.57 -1.95
N GLY A 52 0.39 -8.16 -2.40
CA GLY A 52 0.45 -8.89 -3.67
C GLY A 52 0.35 -10.39 -3.47
N GLY A 53 -0.43 -11.05 -4.32
CA GLY A 53 -0.68 -12.49 -4.25
C GLY A 53 -1.66 -12.97 -5.32
N PHE A 54 -1.92 -14.27 -5.34
CA PHE A 54 -2.93 -14.88 -6.20
C PHE A 54 -4.34 -14.67 -5.63
N LYS A 55 -5.28 -14.24 -6.47
CA LYS A 55 -6.68 -14.06 -6.06
C LYS A 55 -7.39 -15.41 -5.96
N HIS A 56 -7.94 -15.73 -4.80
CA HIS A 56 -8.67 -16.97 -4.55
C HIS A 56 -10.06 -16.70 -3.95
N ASN A 57 -11.08 -17.43 -4.41
CA ASN A 57 -12.45 -17.32 -3.87
C ASN A 57 -12.71 -18.21 -2.65
N ASN A 58 -11.72 -18.96 -2.16
CA ASN A 58 -11.88 -19.94 -1.07
C ASN A 58 -10.84 -19.64 0.01
N TYR A 59 -11.30 -19.10 1.13
CA TYR A 59 -10.47 -18.71 2.26
C TYR A 59 -9.70 -19.89 2.87
N ILE A 60 -10.31 -21.07 2.96
CA ILE A 60 -9.67 -22.24 3.59
C ILE A 60 -8.43 -22.66 2.79
N ILE A 61 -8.52 -22.63 1.46
CA ILE A 61 -7.40 -22.98 0.58
C ILE A 61 -6.32 -21.89 0.66
N ALA A 62 -6.71 -20.62 0.54
CA ALA A 62 -5.78 -19.50 0.58
C ALA A 62 -5.01 -19.43 1.92
N ASN A 63 -5.72 -19.59 3.05
CA ASN A 63 -5.14 -19.42 4.38
C ASN A 63 -4.39 -20.66 4.89
N ALA A 64 -4.29 -21.73 4.10
CA ALA A 64 -3.61 -22.96 4.52
C ALA A 64 -2.16 -22.72 4.96
N ASN A 65 -1.51 -21.70 4.39
CA ASN A 65 -0.11 -21.36 4.65
C ASN A 65 0.06 -20.09 5.52
N GLY A 66 -1.03 -19.44 5.95
CA GLY A 66 -0.98 -18.22 6.76
C GLY A 66 -0.57 -16.93 6.02
N TYR A 67 -0.49 -16.97 4.69
CA TYR A 67 -0.15 -15.82 3.83
C TYR A 67 -1.38 -15.22 3.12
N ALA A 68 -2.58 -15.56 3.58
CA ALA A 68 -3.81 -15.04 2.98
C ALA A 68 -4.28 -13.77 3.66
N TRP A 69 -4.77 -12.84 2.84
CA TRP A 69 -5.49 -11.67 3.31
C TRP A 69 -6.87 -11.62 2.66
N THR A 70 -7.91 -11.53 3.48
CA THR A 70 -9.30 -11.50 3.03
C THR A 70 -9.69 -10.09 2.62
N ILE A 71 -10.35 -9.95 1.47
CA ILE A 71 -10.93 -8.72 0.94
C ILE A 71 -12.45 -8.85 0.91
N ASP A 72 -13.13 -7.85 1.44
CA ASP A 72 -14.56 -7.64 1.38
C ASP A 72 -14.86 -6.50 0.40
N ASP A 73 -15.04 -6.86 -0.87
CA ASP A 73 -15.38 -5.92 -1.92
C ASP A 73 -16.87 -5.58 -1.86
N LYS A 74 -17.18 -4.59 -1.03
CA LYS A 74 -18.53 -4.06 -0.85
C LYS A 74 -19.13 -3.48 -2.14
N LEU A 75 -18.30 -2.95 -3.04
CA LEU A 75 -18.77 -2.32 -4.27
C LEU A 75 -19.40 -3.37 -5.21
N HIS A 76 -18.78 -4.54 -5.29
CA HIS A 76 -19.25 -5.63 -6.14
C HIS A 76 -19.99 -6.74 -5.37
N SER A 77 -20.19 -6.57 -4.06
CA SER A 77 -20.78 -7.57 -3.16
C SER A 77 -20.06 -8.93 -3.25
N MET A 78 -18.73 -8.90 -3.30
CA MET A 78 -17.88 -10.09 -3.42
C MET A 78 -16.89 -10.19 -2.27
N MET A 79 -16.61 -11.41 -1.83
CA MET A 79 -15.54 -11.71 -0.89
C MET A 79 -14.51 -12.59 -1.59
N TYR A 80 -13.24 -12.22 -1.49
CA TYR A 80 -12.14 -13.01 -2.02
C TYR A 80 -10.91 -12.88 -1.12
N CYS A 81 -9.88 -13.68 -1.39
CA CYS A 81 -8.63 -13.64 -0.66
C CYS A 81 -7.48 -13.37 -1.64
N ILE A 82 -6.43 -12.73 -1.14
CA ILE A 82 -5.13 -12.65 -1.79
C ILE A 82 -4.20 -13.61 -1.06
N ASP A 83 -3.73 -14.65 -1.75
CA ASP A 83 -2.79 -15.64 -1.22
C ASP A 83 -1.36 -15.32 -1.68
N ALA A 84 -0.48 -15.00 -0.74
CA ALA A 84 0.92 -14.72 -0.97
C ALA A 84 1.87 -15.90 -0.64
N SER A 85 1.32 -17.12 -0.57
CA SER A 85 2.08 -18.33 -0.22
C SER A 85 3.25 -18.58 -1.18
N GLU A 86 3.03 -18.44 -2.49
CA GLU A 86 4.04 -18.62 -3.55
C GLU A 86 4.93 -17.36 -3.70
N PRO A 87 6.25 -17.43 -3.39
CA PRO A 87 7.16 -16.28 -3.48
C PRO A 87 7.24 -15.63 -4.87
N ASN A 88 7.05 -16.39 -5.95
CA ASN A 88 7.09 -15.86 -7.32
C ASN A 88 5.79 -15.18 -7.77
N ASN A 89 4.68 -15.39 -7.05
CA ASN A 89 3.40 -14.76 -7.32
C ASN A 89 2.98 -13.77 -6.22
N SER A 90 3.92 -13.29 -5.43
CA SER A 90 3.67 -12.39 -4.29
C SER A 90 4.73 -11.29 -4.19
N ASN A 91 4.51 -10.29 -3.33
CA ASN A 91 5.48 -9.22 -3.10
C ASN A 91 6.10 -9.29 -1.70
N TRP A 92 7.04 -8.38 -1.42
CA TRP A 92 7.79 -8.36 -0.17
C TRP A 92 6.93 -8.25 1.09
N LEU A 93 5.68 -7.77 0.99
CA LEU A 93 4.78 -7.64 2.14
C LEU A 93 4.45 -8.99 2.79
N ARG A 94 4.62 -10.11 2.07
CA ARG A 94 4.52 -11.46 2.62
C ARG A 94 5.45 -11.69 3.82
N PHE A 95 6.57 -10.97 3.90
CA PHE A 95 7.56 -11.10 4.98
C PHE A 95 7.23 -10.25 6.22
N ILE A 96 6.14 -9.49 6.21
CA ILE A 96 5.71 -8.74 7.41
C ILE A 96 5.16 -9.74 8.43
N ASN A 97 5.80 -9.79 9.60
CA ASN A 97 5.37 -10.64 10.69
C ASN A 97 4.28 -9.99 11.55
N CYS A 98 3.49 -10.84 12.21
CA CYS A 98 2.46 -10.44 13.17
C CYS A 98 2.97 -10.66 14.61
N PRO A 99 3.54 -9.64 15.29
CA PRO A 99 3.99 -9.82 16.65
C PRO A 99 2.82 -10.02 17.62
N ASN A 100 3.06 -10.85 18.64
CA ASN A 100 2.07 -11.22 19.67
C ASN A 100 1.79 -10.09 20.67
N THR A 101 2.62 -9.04 20.70
CA THR A 101 2.46 -7.91 21.61
C THR A 101 2.14 -6.62 20.86
N LEU A 102 1.23 -5.82 21.43
CA LEU A 102 0.83 -4.53 20.85
C LEU A 102 1.98 -3.51 20.82
N SER A 103 2.91 -3.58 21.77
CA SER A 103 4.07 -2.69 21.86
C SER A 103 5.06 -2.85 20.71
N GLN A 104 5.06 -4.01 20.04
CA GLN A 104 5.91 -4.30 18.88
C GLN A 104 5.22 -4.00 17.54
N ARG A 105 3.92 -3.67 17.55
CA ARG A 105 3.17 -3.36 16.32
C ARG A 105 3.47 -1.95 15.85
N ASN A 106 3.94 -1.82 14.62
CA ASN A 106 4.23 -0.55 13.96
C ASN A 106 3.49 -0.37 12.62
N LEU A 107 2.72 -1.37 12.19
CA LEU A 107 1.88 -1.35 10.99
C LEU A 107 0.46 -1.76 11.34
N VAL A 108 -0.50 -1.22 10.59
CA VAL A 108 -1.93 -1.55 10.71
C VAL A 108 -2.43 -1.96 9.33
N PRO A 109 -3.03 -3.17 9.17
CA PRO A 109 -3.65 -3.57 7.93
C PRO A 109 -4.73 -2.57 7.54
N LEU A 110 -4.79 -2.27 6.25
CA LEU A 110 -5.70 -1.27 5.74
C LEU A 110 -6.43 -1.80 4.52
N GLU A 111 -7.74 -1.99 4.66
CA GLU A 111 -8.61 -2.24 3.53
C GLU A 111 -8.95 -0.91 2.86
N TYR A 112 -8.50 -0.76 1.60
CA TYR A 112 -8.59 0.49 0.84
C TYR A 112 -10.05 0.99 0.74
N TYR A 113 -11.03 0.09 0.67
CA TYR A 113 -12.45 0.40 0.53
C TYR A 113 -13.08 1.01 1.80
N GLU A 114 -12.70 0.56 3.00
CA GLU A 114 -13.18 1.16 4.25
C GLU A 114 -12.76 2.63 4.40
N LYS A 115 -11.61 3.01 3.84
CA LYS A 115 -11.16 4.40 3.89
C LYS A 115 -11.96 5.28 2.93
N VAL A 116 -12.20 4.85 1.70
CA VAL A 116 -13.01 5.66 0.76
C VAL A 116 -14.41 5.92 1.32
N SER A 117 -15.05 4.92 1.95
CA SER A 117 -16.37 5.08 2.58
C SER A 117 -16.35 5.94 3.85
N LYS A 118 -15.38 5.76 4.76
CA LYS A 118 -15.21 6.64 5.94
C LYS A 118 -14.83 8.07 5.56
N PHE A 119 -14.05 8.26 4.50
CA PHE A 119 -13.76 9.58 3.96
C PHE A 119 -15.04 10.18 3.35
N GLN A 120 -15.83 9.44 2.57
CA GLN A 120 -17.07 9.94 1.98
C GLN A 120 -18.05 10.56 3.01
N GLU A 121 -18.14 10.01 4.23
CA GLU A 121 -18.90 10.60 5.34
C GLU A 121 -18.27 11.91 5.86
N GLN A 122 -16.95 11.99 5.96
CA GLN A 122 -16.21 13.20 6.38
C GLN A 122 -16.21 14.31 5.33
N TRP A 123 -16.42 13.99 4.04
CA TRP A 123 -16.44 14.97 2.95
C TRP A 123 -17.64 15.93 3.03
N GLN A 124 -18.62 15.64 3.87
CA GLN A 124 -19.69 16.59 4.19
C GLN A 124 -19.21 17.77 5.05
N GLN A 125 -18.01 17.72 5.64
CA GLN A 125 -17.42 18.82 6.42
C GLN A 125 -16.60 19.77 5.53
N SER A 126 -17.10 20.99 5.34
CA SER A 126 -16.55 22.00 4.41
C SER A 126 -15.06 22.35 4.62
N SER A 127 -14.53 22.27 5.84
CA SER A 127 -13.15 22.68 6.16
C SER A 127 -12.10 21.65 5.71
N ILE A 128 -12.38 20.36 5.85
CA ILE A 128 -11.45 19.27 5.51
C ILE A 128 -11.30 19.16 3.99
N LEU A 129 -12.41 19.25 3.25
CA LEU A 129 -12.39 19.22 1.78
C LEU A 129 -11.56 20.36 1.20
N LYS A 130 -11.68 21.57 1.76
CA LYS A 130 -10.85 22.73 1.37
C LYS A 130 -9.36 22.44 1.57
N GLN A 131 -8.97 21.85 2.69
CA GLN A 131 -7.56 21.53 2.97
C GLN A 131 -7.02 20.44 2.03
N ILE A 132 -7.83 19.43 1.70
CA ILE A 132 -7.47 18.38 0.74
C ILE A 132 -7.22 18.97 -0.66
N ILE A 133 -8.13 19.82 -1.14
CA ILE A 133 -7.98 20.52 -2.42
C ILE A 133 -6.73 21.41 -2.43
N ILE A 134 -6.48 22.17 -1.36
CA ILE A 134 -5.27 23.02 -1.24
C ILE A 134 -3.99 22.18 -1.34
N ARG A 135 -3.94 21.01 -0.68
CA ARG A 135 -2.76 20.12 -0.73
C ARG A 135 -2.53 19.56 -2.12
N TYR A 136 -3.59 19.18 -2.83
CA TYR A 136 -3.49 18.75 -4.22
C TYR A 136 -2.90 19.85 -5.12
N TYR A 137 -3.38 21.09 -5.01
CA TYR A 137 -2.82 22.21 -5.80
C TYR A 137 -1.36 22.49 -5.47
N ARG A 138 -0.97 22.45 -4.20
CA ARG A 138 0.43 22.58 -3.78
C ARG A 138 1.30 21.45 -4.32
N PHE A 139 0.77 20.23 -4.37
CA PHE A 139 1.47 19.07 -4.95
C PHE A 139 1.73 19.26 -6.45
N MET A 140 0.73 19.73 -7.21
CA MET A 140 0.87 20.04 -8.64
C MET A 140 1.93 21.14 -8.88
N GLN A 141 1.94 22.20 -8.07
CA GLN A 141 2.96 23.25 -8.12
C GLN A 141 4.37 22.72 -7.81
N LEU A 142 4.48 21.86 -6.79
CA LEU A 142 5.75 21.26 -6.40
C LEU A 142 6.31 20.36 -7.52
N LYS A 143 5.43 19.57 -8.18
CA LYS A 143 5.82 18.73 -9.31
C LYS A 143 6.30 19.57 -10.50
N ALA A 144 5.58 20.65 -10.81
CA ALA A 144 5.96 21.58 -11.86
C ALA A 144 7.31 22.26 -11.60
N SER A 145 7.61 22.56 -10.33
CA SER A 145 8.88 23.20 -9.95
C SER A 145 10.08 22.25 -9.97
N HIS A 146 9.85 20.92 -9.98
CA HIS A 146 10.91 19.90 -9.96
C HIS A 146 10.61 18.76 -10.97
N PRO A 147 10.54 19.07 -12.27
CA PRO A 147 9.99 18.13 -13.25
C PRO A 147 10.88 16.90 -13.46
N ILE A 148 12.21 17.05 -13.40
CA ILE A 148 13.15 16.06 -13.94
C ILE A 148 13.77 15.12 -12.89
N ASN A 149 13.85 15.50 -11.60
CA ASN A 149 14.63 14.72 -10.61
C ASN A 149 13.90 14.38 -9.30
N LEU A 150 12.61 14.69 -9.18
CA LEU A 150 11.86 14.42 -7.95
C LEU A 150 10.67 13.49 -8.22
N LEU A 151 10.77 12.27 -7.70
CA LEU A 151 9.63 11.36 -7.57
C LEU A 151 8.76 11.87 -6.41
N LEU A 152 7.61 12.42 -6.75
CA LEU A 152 6.60 12.82 -5.76
C LEU A 152 5.59 11.70 -5.64
N VAL A 153 5.44 11.18 -4.41
CA VAL A 153 4.43 10.17 -4.08
C VAL A 153 3.22 10.89 -3.49
N PRO A 154 2.04 10.86 -4.13
CA PRO A 154 0.86 11.51 -3.59
C PRO A 154 0.35 10.78 -2.34
N THR A 155 -0.21 11.52 -1.39
CA THR A 155 -1.03 10.93 -0.32
C THR A 155 -2.41 10.53 -0.88
N LEU A 156 -3.11 9.62 -0.20
CA LEU A 156 -4.42 9.10 -0.64
C LEU A 156 -5.44 10.19 -1.01
N ASP A 157 -5.52 11.24 -0.19
CA ASP A 157 -6.41 12.37 -0.45
C ASP A 157 -6.03 13.19 -1.69
N ILE A 158 -4.74 13.40 -1.93
CA ILE A 158 -4.22 14.03 -3.16
C ILE A 158 -4.55 13.16 -4.37
N GLU A 159 -4.40 11.84 -4.24
CA GLU A 159 -4.70 10.88 -5.30
C GLU A 159 -6.20 10.88 -5.66
N ILE A 160 -7.09 10.90 -4.67
CA ILE A 160 -8.53 10.98 -4.91
C ILE A 160 -8.90 12.31 -5.59
N VAL A 161 -8.32 13.45 -5.17
CA VAL A 161 -8.56 14.73 -5.86
C VAL A 161 -8.01 14.69 -7.29
N TRP A 162 -6.85 14.09 -7.50
CA TRP A 162 -6.29 13.95 -8.84
C TRP A 162 -7.20 13.11 -9.74
N GLN A 163 -7.67 11.95 -9.27
CA GLN A 163 -8.59 11.10 -10.01
C GLN A 163 -9.90 11.83 -10.35
N THR A 164 -10.46 12.60 -9.41
CA THR A 164 -11.65 13.43 -9.69
C THR A 164 -11.35 14.57 -10.67
N HIS A 165 -10.15 15.14 -10.64
CA HIS A 165 -9.71 16.13 -11.63
C HIS A 165 -9.59 15.54 -13.05
N LEU A 166 -9.09 14.30 -13.17
CA LEU A 166 -9.01 13.58 -14.46
C LEU A 166 -10.37 13.32 -15.10
N LEU A 167 -11.46 13.24 -14.31
CA LEU A 167 -12.83 13.14 -14.83
C LEU A 167 -13.31 14.40 -15.56
N ARG A 168 -12.55 15.50 -15.50
CA ARG A 168 -12.80 16.75 -16.24
C ARG A 168 -11.57 17.10 -17.11
N PRO A 169 -11.36 16.38 -18.23
CA PRO A 169 -10.12 16.47 -19.01
C PRO A 169 -9.77 17.89 -19.47
N GLU A 170 -10.77 18.69 -19.84
CA GLU A 170 -10.57 20.08 -20.28
C GLU A 170 -9.93 20.96 -19.20
N ILE A 171 -10.36 20.81 -17.95
CA ILE A 171 -9.85 21.60 -16.82
C ILE A 171 -8.49 21.10 -16.39
N TYR A 172 -8.32 19.76 -16.33
CA TYR A 172 -7.02 19.17 -16.04
C TYR A 172 -5.97 19.61 -17.05
N GLN A 173 -6.30 19.60 -18.34
CA GLN A 173 -5.43 20.08 -19.40
C GLN A 173 -5.07 21.56 -19.22
N ALA A 174 -6.06 22.43 -18.97
CA ALA A 174 -5.82 23.86 -18.76
C ALA A 174 -4.89 24.11 -17.56
N ASP A 175 -5.07 23.39 -16.45
CA ASP A 175 -4.22 23.49 -15.27
C ASP A 175 -2.81 22.95 -15.50
N CYS A 176 -2.67 21.86 -16.26
CA CYS A 176 -1.37 21.35 -16.66
C CYS A 176 -0.60 22.36 -17.52
N ILE A 177 -1.25 22.95 -18.53
CA ILE A 177 -0.68 24.01 -19.38
C ILE A 177 -0.31 25.26 -18.57
N ARG A 178 -1.05 25.55 -17.50
CA ARG A 178 -0.80 26.68 -16.62
C ARG A 178 0.40 26.47 -15.71
N LEU A 179 0.59 25.25 -15.20
CA LEU A 179 1.58 24.95 -14.16
C LEU A 179 2.91 24.43 -14.72
N PHE A 180 2.91 23.63 -15.77
CA PHE A 180 4.07 22.88 -16.27
C PHE A 180 4.70 23.49 -17.54
N ARG A 181 4.78 24.83 -17.60
CA ARG A 181 5.45 25.52 -18.72
C ARG A 181 6.97 25.48 -18.60
#